data_AF-A0A3D0XAH1-F1
#
_entry.id   AF-A0A3D0XAH1-F1
#
_cell.length_a   1.000
_cell.length_b   1.000
_cell.length_c   1.000
_cell.angle_alpha   90.00
_cell.angle_beta   90.00
_cell.angle_gamma   90.00
#
_symmetry.space_group_name_H-M   'P 1'
#
loop_
_entity.id
_entity.type
_entity.pdbx_description
1 polymer ?
#
loop_
_entity_poly.entity_id
_entity_poly.type
_entity_poly.pdbx_seq_one_letter_code
_entity_poly.pdbx_strand_id
1 'polypeptide(L)'
;MGADMFLTLADWKNPKVIFKNAIIAAIPRNDSDKSDMTDYYNRVLKPLGANAVILDNPVEQVSSTYIRDNIDKPELVSNLLDKNVYEYIAKNNIYRK
;
A
#
# COMPACT_ATOMS: atom_id res chain seq x y z
N MET A 1 -1.62 -3.49 4.64
CA MET A 1 -0.68 -3.29 3.50
C MET A 1 -1.40 -3.54 2.19
N GLY A 2 -0.90 -3.04 1.06
CA GLY A 2 -1.47 -3.27 -0.26
C GLY A 2 -1.08 -4.62 -0.88
N ALA A 3 -1.70 -4.94 -2.01
CA ALA A 3 -1.47 -6.16 -2.78
C ALA A 3 0.01 -6.36 -3.18
N ASP A 4 0.66 -5.30 -3.66
CA ASP A 4 2.07 -5.30 -4.09
C ASP A 4 3.05 -5.79 -3.02
N MET A 5 2.91 -5.26 -1.79
CA MET A 5 3.73 -5.70 -0.66
C MET A 5 3.32 -7.10 -0.18
N PHE A 6 2.03 -7.44 -0.23
CA PHE A 6 1.53 -8.73 0.24
C PHE A 6 2.06 -9.89 -0.61
N LEU A 7 2.08 -9.75 -1.93
CA LEU A 7 2.50 -10.78 -2.89
C LEU A 7 4.02 -11.05 -2.88
N THR A 8 4.80 -10.22 -2.20
CA THR A 8 6.26 -10.39 -2.04
C THR A 8 6.66 -10.72 -0.61
N LEU A 9 5.70 -10.84 0.31
CA LEU A 9 5.96 -10.90 1.74
C LEU A 9 6.81 -12.12 2.17
N ALA A 10 6.72 -13.24 1.45
CA ALA A 10 7.55 -14.42 1.73
C ALA A 10 9.04 -14.21 1.41
N ASP A 11 9.37 -13.24 0.56
CA ASP A 11 10.74 -12.95 0.13
C ASP A 11 11.42 -11.89 1.01
N TRP A 12 10.68 -11.30 1.95
CA TRP A 12 11.22 -10.31 2.87
C TRP A 12 12.27 -10.92 3.79
N LYS A 13 13.18 -10.09 4.30
CA LYS A 13 14.18 -10.55 5.27
C LYS A 13 13.49 -11.08 6.53
N ASN A 14 13.70 -12.36 6.85
CA ASN A 14 13.15 -13.04 8.03
C ASN A 14 11.62 -12.90 8.17
N PRO A 15 10.83 -13.34 7.18
CA PRO A 15 9.40 -13.03 7.11
C PRO A 15 8.63 -13.72 8.24
N LYS A 16 9.13 -14.86 8.73
CA LYS A 16 8.59 -15.60 9.89
C LYS A 16 8.57 -14.78 11.18
N VAL A 17 9.45 -13.77 11.32
CA VAL A 17 9.39 -12.85 12.46
C VAL A 17 8.11 -12.02 12.41
N ILE A 18 7.71 -11.54 11.22
CA ILE A 18 6.44 -10.82 11.04
C ILE A 18 5.27 -11.77 11.32
N PHE A 19 5.31 -12.98 10.74
CA PHE A 19 4.23 -13.97 10.87
C PHE A 19 3.95 -14.36 12.33
N LYS A 20 5.01 -14.45 13.16
CA LYS A 20 4.88 -14.74 14.59
C LYS A 20 4.30 -13.57 15.40
N ASN A 21 4.55 -12.33 14.99
CA ASN A 21 4.28 -11.16 15.82
C ASN A 21 3.08 -10.33 15.36
N ALA A 22 2.50 -10.60 14.18
CA ALA A 22 1.43 -9.79 13.63
C ALA A 22 0.42 -10.61 12.81
N ILE A 23 -0.81 -10.11 12.76
CA ILE A 23 -1.81 -10.47 11.76
C ILE A 23 -1.70 -9.47 10.61
N ILE A 24 -1.55 -9.97 9.40
CA ILE A 24 -1.35 -9.13 8.21
C ILE A 24 -2.72 -8.73 7.66
N ALA A 25 -3.12 -7.48 7.88
CA ALA A 25 -4.28 -6.90 7.20
C ALA A 25 -3.85 -6.43 5.80
N ALA A 26 -4.46 -6.98 4.77
CA ALA A 26 -4.13 -6.73 3.37
C ALA A 26 -5.35 -6.18 2.62
N ILE A 27 -5.15 -5.16 1.78
CA ILE A 27 -6.22 -4.49 1.04
C ILE A 27 -5.94 -4.63 -0.47
N PRO A 28 -6.83 -5.28 -1.24
CA PRO A 28 -6.71 -5.37 -2.69
C PRO A 28 -7.02 -4.02 -3.36
N ARG A 29 -6.48 -3.76 -4.55
CA ARG A 29 -6.84 -2.55 -5.32
C ARG A 29 -8.05 -2.75 -6.22
N ASN A 30 -8.35 -4.00 -6.56
CA ASN A 30 -9.45 -4.42 -7.43
C ASN A 30 -9.76 -5.92 -7.18
N ASP A 31 -10.77 -6.46 -7.86
CA ASP A 31 -11.17 -7.87 -7.69
C ASP A 31 -10.11 -8.88 -8.15
N SER A 32 -9.35 -8.55 -9.21
CA SER A 32 -8.24 -9.42 -9.65
C SER A 32 -7.15 -9.54 -8.58
N ASP A 33 -6.77 -8.43 -7.96
CA ASP A 33 -5.80 -8.41 -6.85
C ASP A 33 -6.30 -9.28 -5.69
N LYS A 34 -7.61 -9.21 -5.37
CA LYS A 34 -8.19 -10.00 -4.29
C LYS A 34 -8.04 -11.50 -4.55
N SER A 35 -8.28 -11.94 -5.79
CA SER A 35 -8.08 -13.33 -6.20
C SER A 35 -6.61 -13.74 -6.03
N ASP A 36 -5.69 -12.97 -6.62
CA ASP A 36 -4.26 -13.27 -6.58
C ASP A 36 -3.71 -13.31 -5.15
N MET A 37 -4.13 -12.36 -4.31
CA MET A 37 -3.77 -12.33 -2.89
C MET A 37 -4.33 -13.53 -2.12
N THR A 38 -5.56 -13.94 -2.42
CA THR A 38 -6.18 -15.10 -1.75
C THR A 38 -5.46 -16.38 -2.12
N ASP A 39 -5.11 -16.55 -3.40
CA ASP A 39 -4.36 -17.69 -3.89
C ASP A 39 -2.94 -17.74 -3.31
N TYR A 40 -2.24 -16.60 -3.31
CA TYR A 40 -0.91 -16.48 -2.72
C TYR A 40 -0.91 -16.76 -1.22
N TYR A 41 -1.92 -16.26 -0.49
CA TYR A 41 -2.07 -16.54 0.93
C TYR A 41 -2.21 -18.04 1.19
N ASN A 42 -3.12 -18.70 0.48
CA ASN A 42 -3.41 -20.12 0.69
C ASN A 42 -2.24 -21.02 0.29
N ARG A 43 -1.53 -20.69 -0.80
CA ARG A 43 -0.45 -21.53 -1.35
C ARG A 43 0.92 -21.27 -0.71
N VAL A 44 1.18 -20.05 -0.25
CA VAL A 44 2.53 -19.63 0.17
C VAL A 44 2.54 -19.20 1.63
N LEU A 45 1.79 -18.16 2.01
CA LEU A 45 1.93 -17.53 3.32
C LEU A 45 1.37 -18.39 4.46
N LYS A 46 0.18 -18.97 4.29
CA LYS A 46 -0.49 -19.80 5.30
C LYS A 46 0.33 -21.05 5.64
N PRO A 47 0.87 -21.83 4.67
CA PRO A 47 1.80 -22.93 4.97
C PRO A 47 3.08 -22.50 5.70
N LEU A 48 3.54 -21.26 5.50
CA LEU A 48 4.71 -20.70 6.18
C LEU A 48 4.41 -20.18 7.60
N GLY A 49 3.15 -20.25 8.04
CA GLY A 49 2.72 -19.86 9.39
C GLY A 49 2.23 -18.42 9.52
N ALA A 50 1.98 -17.73 8.40
CA ALA A 50 1.39 -16.39 8.43
C ALA A 50 -0.10 -16.43 8.76
N ASN A 51 -0.57 -15.42 9.49
CA ASN A 51 -1.99 -15.11 9.65
C ASN A 51 -2.30 -13.81 8.91
N ALA A 52 -3.25 -13.84 7.97
CA ALA A 52 -3.62 -12.68 7.18
C ALA A 52 -5.14 -12.55 7.01
N VAL A 53 -5.59 -11.31 6.90
CA VAL A 53 -6.97 -10.93 6.58
C VAL A 53 -6.95 -10.07 5.32
N ILE A 54 -7.62 -10.53 4.27
CA ILE A 54 -7.80 -9.78 3.03
C ILE A 54 -9.14 -9.04 3.11
N LEU A 55 -9.09 -7.71 3.11
CA LEU A 55 -10.25 -6.84 3.27
C LEU A 55 -10.98 -6.60 1.93
N ASP A 56 -12.25 -6.18 2.00
CA ASP A 56 -13.11 -5.96 0.83
C ASP A 56 -13.33 -4.47 0.51
N ASN A 57 -12.46 -3.60 0.99
CA ASN A 57 -12.67 -2.15 0.90
C ASN A 57 -12.30 -1.61 -0.48
N PRO A 58 -13.15 -0.80 -1.12
CA PRO A 58 -12.75 0.00 -2.27
C PRO A 58 -11.70 1.02 -1.82
N VAL A 59 -10.60 1.13 -2.56
CA VAL A 59 -9.52 2.08 -2.30
C VAL A 59 -9.58 3.20 -3.34
N GLU A 60 -9.60 4.45 -2.89
CA GLU A 60 -9.33 5.58 -3.77
C GLU A 60 -7.90 5.47 -4.31
N GLN A 61 -7.79 5.29 -5.63
CA GLN A 61 -6.51 5.07 -6.28
C GLN A 61 -5.75 6.38 -6.44
N VAL A 62 -4.98 6.74 -5.41
CA VAL A 62 -3.96 7.79 -5.47
C VAL A 62 -2.58 7.19 -5.20
N SER A 63 -1.62 7.51 -6.07
CA SER A 63 -0.23 7.08 -5.89
C SER A 63 0.66 8.26 -5.52
N SER A 64 1.65 8.02 -4.65
CA SER A 64 2.63 9.05 -4.31
C SER A 64 3.48 9.48 -5.51
N THR A 65 3.65 8.62 -6.52
CA THR A 65 4.32 8.98 -7.78
C THR A 65 3.53 10.05 -8.52
N TYR A 66 2.21 9.85 -8.69
CA TYR A 66 1.33 10.84 -9.30
C TYR A 66 1.39 12.18 -8.56
N ILE A 67 1.37 12.15 -7.22
CA ILE A 67 1.44 13.36 -6.39
C ILE A 67 2.77 14.10 -6.62
N ARG A 68 3.91 13.41 -6.58
CA ARG A 68 5.23 14.06 -6.79
C ARG A 68 5.36 14.64 -8.20
N ASP A 69 4.91 13.91 -9.21
CA ASP A 69 5.01 14.34 -10.61
C ASP A 69 4.11 15.55 -10.94
N ASN A 70 3.06 15.77 -10.14
CA ASN A 70 2.09 16.85 -10.32
C ASN A 70 2.05 17.84 -9.15
N ILE A 71 3.06 17.85 -8.28
CA ILE A 71 3.04 18.67 -7.05
C ILE A 71 2.95 20.19 -7.33
N ASP A 72 3.40 20.60 -8.51
CA ASP A 72 3.37 21.98 -9.01
C ASP A 72 2.02 22.37 -9.65
N LYS A 73 1.04 21.46 -9.69
CA LYS A 73 -0.30 21.65 -10.23
C LYS A 73 -1.34 21.51 -9.11
N PRO A 74 -1.57 22.55 -8.29
CA PRO A 74 -2.42 22.47 -7.10
C PRO A 74 -3.82 21.91 -7.38
N GLU A 75 -4.38 22.23 -8.54
CA GLU A 75 -5.68 21.75 -9.01
C GLU A 75 -5.78 20.22 -9.15
N LEU A 76 -4.64 19.53 -9.35
CA LEU A 76 -4.59 18.08 -9.45
C LEU A 76 -4.33 17.38 -8.12
N VAL A 77 -3.63 18.03 -7.17
CA VAL A 77 -3.08 17.35 -5.98
C VAL A 77 -3.60 17.84 -4.64
N SER A 78 -4.11 19.08 -4.54
CA SER A 78 -4.49 19.68 -3.25
C SER A 78 -5.62 18.94 -2.53
N ASN A 79 -6.57 18.38 -3.28
CA ASN A 79 -7.66 17.57 -2.73
C ASN A 79 -7.27 16.11 -2.44
N LEU A 80 -6.07 15.70 -2.84
CA LEU A 80 -5.56 14.32 -2.67
C LEU A 80 -4.65 14.18 -1.43
N LEU A 81 -4.39 15.30 -0.74
CA LEU A 81 -3.51 15.38 0.41
C LEU A 81 -4.23 16.08 1.55
N ASP A 82 -3.86 15.73 2.77
CA ASP A 82 -4.18 16.60 3.90
C ASP A 82 -3.60 18.00 3.68
N LYS A 83 -4.38 19.03 4.01
CA LYS A 83 -4.00 20.43 3.82
C LYS A 83 -2.64 20.74 4.45
N ASN A 84 -2.37 20.25 5.66
CA ASN A 84 -1.12 20.55 6.36
C ASN A 84 0.08 19.85 5.69
N VAL A 85 -0.14 18.68 5.07
CA VAL A 85 0.90 17.98 4.29
C VAL A 85 1.25 18.78 3.04
N TYR A 86 0.25 19.26 2.31
CA TYR A 86 0.47 20.09 1.13
C TYR A 86 1.19 21.40 1.48
N GLU A 87 0.76 22.10 2.53
CA GLU A 87 1.40 23.33 3.01
C GLU A 87 2.85 23.08 3.45
N TYR A 88 3.12 21.95 4.12
CA TYR A 88 4.48 21.57 4.51
C TYR A 88 5.38 21.36 3.29
N ILE A 89 4.90 20.64 2.27
CA ILE A 89 5.63 20.42 1.02
C ILE A 89 5.95 21.75 0.32
N ALA A 90 4.97 22.64 0.24
CA ALA A 90 5.14 23.96 -0.36
C ALA A 90 6.14 24.84 0.41
N LYS A 91 6.01 24.93 1.74
CA LYS A 91 6.90 25.73 2.60
C LYS A 91 8.36 25.28 2.53
N ASN A 92 8.60 23.97 2.37
CA ASN A 92 9.94 23.39 2.39
C ASN A 92 10.50 23.07 0.99
N ASN A 93 9.83 23.49 -0.09
CA ASN A 93 10.24 23.22 -1.48
C ASN A 93 10.52 21.74 -1.78
N ILE A 94 9.76 20.82 -1.19
CA ILE A 94 9.95 19.37 -1.40
C ILE A 94 9.31 18.98 -2.73
N TYR A 95 10.00 18.13 -3.52
CA TYR A 95 9.53 17.61 -4.82
C TYR A 95 9.33 18.67 -5.93
N ARG A 96 9.75 19.92 -5.69
CA ARG A 96 9.76 20.99 -6.70
C ARG A 96 10.90 20.76 -7.69
N LYS A 97 10.64 20.96 -8.98
CA LYS A 97 11.70 20.97 -10.00
C LYS A 97 12.44 22.29 -10.04
#